data_AF-A0A9W6C2I9-F1
#
_entry.id   AF-A0A9W6C2I9-F1
#
_cell.length_a   1.000
_cell.length_b   1.000
_cell.length_c   1.000
_cell.angle_alpha   90.00
_cell.angle_beta   90.00
_cell.angle_gamma   90.00
#
_symmetry.space_group_name_H-M   'P 1'
#
loop_
_entity.id
_entity.type
_entity.pdbx_description
1 polymer ?
#
loop_
_entity_poly.entity_id
_entity_poly.type
_entity_poly.pdbx_seq_one_letter_code
_entity_poly.pdbx_strand_id
1 'polypeptide(L)'
;ELRRLQAEFVNFKHRTAREKEQLRTFVTGDLLQTLLPVFDDIDAARQAGDLTDGPFAAIANKLEETLVRHGLVRLGEVGEKFDPNVHEAVLQQPTSEVEPDQVSMVLRSGFRIGERVVRPAQVAVAVAE
;
A
#
# COMPACT_ATOMS: atom_id res chain seq x y z
N GLU A 1 12.58 -5.38 -46.39
CA GLU A 1 13.48 -4.80 -45.36
C GLU A 1 12.89 -3.58 -44.67
N LEU A 2 12.42 -2.56 -45.40
CA LEU A 2 11.75 -1.37 -44.81
C LEU A 2 10.59 -1.70 -43.85
N ARG A 3 9.71 -2.65 -44.21
CA ARG A 3 8.61 -3.10 -43.32
C ARG A 3 9.10 -3.78 -42.04
N ARG A 4 10.23 -4.51 -42.11
CA ARG A 4 10.84 -5.16 -40.94
C ARG A 4 11.43 -4.10 -40.00
N LEU A 5 12.20 -3.16 -40.56
CA LEU A 5 12.78 -2.05 -39.79
C LEU A 5 11.69 -1.19 -39.12
N GLN A 6 10.58 -0.94 -39.82
CA GLN A 6 9.43 -0.22 -39.27
C GLN A 6 8.78 -0.99 -38.10
N ALA A 7 8.61 -2.31 -38.24
CA ALA A 7 8.08 -3.15 -37.16
C ALA A 7 9.02 -3.22 -35.95
N GLU A 8 10.33 -3.36 -36.16
CA GLU A 8 11.35 -3.32 -35.11
C GLU A 8 11.34 -1.98 -34.36
N PHE A 9 11.21 -0.86 -35.08
CA PHE A 9 11.11 0.47 -34.49
C PHE A 9 9.84 0.67 -33.65
N VAL A 10 8.69 0.17 -34.12
CA VAL A 10 7.43 0.20 -33.36
C VAL A 10 7.55 -0.64 -32.09
N ASN A 11 8.11 -1.85 -32.17
CA ASN A 11 8.35 -2.70 -31.01
C ASN A 11 9.30 -2.05 -30.00
N PHE A 12 10.39 -1.44 -30.49
CA PHE A 12 11.33 -0.69 -29.66
C PHE A 12 10.63 0.45 -28.92
N LYS A 13 9.82 1.26 -29.62
CA LYS A 13 9.05 2.35 -29.00
C LYS A 13 8.10 1.85 -27.91
N HIS A 14 7.35 0.78 -28.17
CA HIS A 14 6.46 0.21 -27.17
C HIS A 14 7.20 -0.33 -25.95
N ARG A 15 8.34 -0.99 -26.17
CA ARG A 15 9.18 -1.49 -25.07
C ARG A 15 9.74 -0.34 -24.23
N THR A 16 10.34 0.68 -24.86
CA THR A 16 10.90 1.83 -24.15
C THR A 16 9.82 2.63 -23.40
N ALA A 17 8.59 2.72 -23.94
CA ALA A 17 7.49 3.35 -23.22
C ALA A 17 7.14 2.59 -21.91
N ARG A 18 7.06 1.25 -21.98
CA ARG A 18 6.81 0.40 -20.80
C ARG A 18 7.94 0.49 -19.77
N GLU A 19 9.19 0.47 -20.21
CA GLU A 19 10.36 0.62 -19.32
C GLU A 19 10.34 1.96 -18.58
N LYS A 20 9.99 3.06 -19.26
CA LYS A 20 9.84 4.38 -18.64
C LYS A 20 8.72 4.41 -17.60
N GLU A 21 7.59 3.77 -17.88
CA GLU A 21 6.48 3.68 -16.94
C GLU A 21 6.87 2.87 -15.69
N GLN A 22 7.50 1.71 -15.89
CA GLN A 22 8.02 0.89 -14.79
C GLN A 22 9.03 1.66 -13.94
N LEU A 23 9.96 2.38 -14.57
CA LEU A 23 10.93 3.20 -13.86
C LEU A 23 10.24 4.32 -13.07
N ARG A 24 9.20 4.97 -13.63
CA ARG A 24 8.43 5.99 -12.91
C ARG A 24 7.79 5.41 -11.66
N THR A 25 7.11 4.27 -11.78
CA THR A 25 6.48 3.58 -10.65
C THR A 25 7.51 3.19 -9.60
N PHE A 26 8.67 2.69 -10.02
CA PHE A 26 9.75 2.30 -9.11
C PHE A 26 10.30 3.50 -8.32
N VAL A 27 10.66 4.59 -9.01
CA VAL A 27 11.20 5.79 -8.35
C VAL A 27 10.18 6.45 -7.44
N THR A 28 8.90 6.51 -7.86
CA THR A 28 7.83 6.96 -6.97
C THR A 28 7.72 6.05 -5.75
N GLY A 29 7.84 4.73 -5.92
CA GLY A 29 7.81 3.80 -4.81
C GLY A 29 8.92 3.97 -3.79
N ASP A 30 10.15 4.18 -4.24
CA ASP A 30 11.27 4.42 -3.34
C ASP A 30 11.08 5.73 -2.55
N LEU A 31 10.58 6.79 -3.20
CA LEU A 31 10.27 8.05 -2.51
C LEU A 31 9.15 7.88 -1.49
N LEU A 32 8.09 7.15 -1.81
CA LEU A 32 6.97 6.95 -0.88
C LEU A 32 7.34 6.01 0.27
N GLN A 33 8.27 5.09 0.05
CA GLN A 33 8.81 4.24 1.11
C GLN A 33 9.45 5.07 2.23
N THR A 34 10.12 6.18 1.90
CA THR A 34 10.74 7.05 2.93
C THR A 34 9.72 7.85 3.74
N LEU A 35 8.49 7.98 3.24
CA LEU A 35 7.38 8.65 3.94
C LEU A 35 6.56 7.70 4.84
N LEU A 36 6.79 6.39 4.77
CA LEU A 36 6.04 5.42 5.58
C LEU A 36 6.11 5.67 7.10
N PRO A 37 7.24 6.08 7.69
CA PRO A 37 7.28 6.44 9.12
C PRO A 37 6.32 7.59 9.46
N VAL A 38 6.14 8.56 8.56
CA VAL A 38 5.20 9.68 8.76
C VAL A 38 3.75 9.16 8.82
N PHE A 39 3.41 8.15 8.02
CA PHE A 39 2.10 7.49 8.11
C PHE A 39 1.93 6.71 9.40
N ASP A 40 2.99 6.05 9.88
CA ASP A 40 2.94 5.33 11.15
C ASP A 40 2.67 6.31 12.30
N ASP A 41 3.29 7.49 12.28
CA ASP A 41 3.04 8.56 13.27
C ASP A 41 1.61 9.14 13.15
N ILE A 42 1.11 9.32 11.92
CA ILE A 42 -0.28 9.76 11.68
C ILE A 42 -1.27 8.71 12.20
N ASP A 43 -1.02 7.42 11.97
CA ASP A 43 -1.86 6.33 12.49
C ASP A 43 -1.85 6.30 14.01
N ALA A 44 -0.68 6.44 14.63
CA ALA A 44 -0.55 6.51 16.08
C ALA A 44 -1.32 7.71 16.66
N ALA A 45 -1.18 8.89 16.06
CA ALA A 45 -1.93 10.09 16.45
C ALA A 45 -3.45 9.89 16.27
N ARG A 46 -3.88 9.22 15.20
CA ARG A 46 -5.29 8.89 14.96
C ARG A 46 -5.84 7.97 16.05
N GLN A 47 -5.09 6.93 16.41
CA GLN A 47 -5.46 5.98 17.47
C GLN A 47 -5.49 6.65 18.85
N ALA A 48 -4.63 7.64 19.09
CA ALA A 48 -4.65 8.44 20.32
C ALA A 48 -5.81 9.44 20.39
N GLY A 49 -6.53 9.66 19.27
CA GLY A 49 -7.62 10.64 19.18
C GLY A 49 -7.17 12.07 18.86
N ASP A 50 -5.90 12.27 18.51
CA ASP A 50 -5.32 13.60 18.24
C ASP A 50 -5.67 14.14 16.83
N LEU A 51 -6.28 13.32 15.97
CA LEU A 51 -6.64 13.66 14.60
C LEU A 51 -8.16 13.76 14.36
N THR A 52 -8.96 14.01 15.41
CA THR A 52 -10.41 14.19 15.25
C THR A 52 -10.76 15.50 14.54
N ASP A 53 -10.10 16.60 14.93
CA ASP A 53 -10.37 17.95 14.41
C ASP A 53 -9.10 18.82 14.33
N GLY A 54 -9.20 19.96 13.64
CA GLY A 54 -8.17 21.00 13.64
C GLY A 54 -7.12 20.90 12.53
N PRO A 55 -6.11 21.79 12.55
CA PRO A 55 -5.14 21.91 11.45
C PRO A 55 -4.34 20.63 11.20
N PHE A 56 -4.03 19.88 12.26
CA PHE A 56 -3.24 18.66 12.12
C PHE A 56 -4.03 17.54 11.43
N ALA A 57 -5.29 17.34 11.80
CA ALA A 57 -6.22 16.43 11.10
C ALA A 57 -6.34 16.79 9.61
N ALA A 58 -6.49 18.08 9.28
CA ALA A 58 -6.57 18.53 7.89
C ALA A 58 -5.27 18.28 7.11
N ILE A 59 -4.09 18.44 7.74
CA ILE A 59 -2.79 18.16 7.12
C ILE A 59 -2.62 16.66 6.87
N ALA A 60 -2.96 15.82 7.86
CA ALA A 60 -2.88 14.36 7.74
C ALA A 60 -3.75 13.85 6.59
N ASN A 61 -5.01 14.28 6.53
CA ASN A 61 -5.94 13.90 5.46
C ASN A 61 -5.43 14.37 4.09
N LYS A 62 -4.95 15.61 3.99
CA LYS A 62 -4.40 16.15 2.74
C LYS A 62 -3.15 15.40 2.26
N LEU A 63 -2.31 14.94 3.18
CA LEU A 63 -1.15 14.12 2.87
C LEU A 63 -1.58 12.77 2.31
N GLU A 64 -2.50 12.08 3.01
CA GLU A 64 -3.07 10.81 2.58
C GLU A 64 -3.70 10.91 1.18
N GLU A 65 -4.59 11.88 0.95
CA GLU A 65 -5.23 12.13 -0.36
C GLU A 65 -4.21 12.41 -1.48
N THR A 66 -3.15 13.17 -1.17
CA THR A 66 -2.12 13.49 -2.15
C THR A 66 -1.36 12.24 -2.57
N LEU A 67 -1.07 11.34 -1.64
CA LEU A 67 -0.30 10.14 -1.93
C LEU A 67 -1.14 9.06 -2.63
N VAL A 68 -2.44 8.99 -2.34
CA VAL A 68 -3.39 8.18 -3.13
C VAL A 68 -3.40 8.63 -4.60
N ARG A 69 -3.37 9.95 -4.87
CA ARG A 69 -3.25 10.46 -6.26
C ARG A 69 -1.95 10.08 -6.96
N HIS A 70 -0.89 9.80 -6.19
CA HIS A 70 0.37 9.28 -6.71
C HIS A 70 0.43 7.74 -6.81
N GLY A 71 -0.69 7.06 -6.56
CA GLY A 71 -0.83 5.61 -6.75
C GLY A 71 -0.51 4.78 -5.51
N LEU A 72 -0.35 5.41 -4.34
CA LEU A 72 -0.20 4.70 -3.07
C LEU A 72 -1.55 4.11 -2.65
N VAL A 73 -1.57 2.82 -2.39
CA VAL A 73 -2.76 2.10 -1.90
C VAL A 73 -2.42 1.48 -0.56
N ARG A 74 -3.22 1.79 0.46
CA ARG A 74 -3.14 1.19 1.79
C ARG A 74 -3.57 -0.27 1.74
N LEU A 75 -2.95 -1.11 2.56
CA LEU A 75 -3.22 -2.53 2.72
C LEU A 75 -3.50 -2.85 4.19
N GLY A 76 -4.32 -3.88 4.41
CA GLY A 76 -4.72 -4.32 5.74
C GLY A 76 -5.93 -3.54 6.22
N GLU A 77 -7.08 -4.18 6.14
CA GLU A 77 -8.34 -3.77 6.76
C GLU A 77 -8.90 -4.94 7.59
N VAL A 78 -9.53 -4.63 8.73
CA VAL A 78 -10.14 -5.65 9.59
C VAL A 78 -11.28 -6.34 8.84
N GLY A 79 -11.32 -7.67 8.90
CA GLY A 79 -12.26 -8.50 8.15
C GLY A 79 -11.79 -8.89 6.75
N GLU A 80 -10.69 -8.31 6.24
CA GLU A 80 -10.10 -8.81 4.99
C GLU A 80 -9.57 -10.24 5.18
N LYS A 81 -9.70 -11.07 4.15
CA LYS A 81 -9.07 -12.39 4.15
C LYS A 81 -7.55 -12.22 4.20
N PHE A 82 -6.88 -12.99 5.06
CA PHE A 82 -5.43 -12.99 5.11
C PHE A 82 -4.83 -13.45 3.77
N ASP A 83 -3.90 -12.65 3.23
CA ASP A 83 -3.14 -12.95 2.02
C ASP A 83 -1.64 -12.70 2.30
N PRO A 84 -0.80 -13.75 2.34
CA PRO A 84 0.64 -13.63 2.58
C PRO A 84 1.39 -12.72 1.60
N ASN A 85 0.83 -12.42 0.42
CA ASN A 85 1.47 -11.53 -0.54
C ASN A 85 1.42 -10.06 -0.12
N VAL A 86 0.43 -9.68 0.70
CA VAL A 86 0.18 -8.29 1.12
C VAL A 86 0.13 -8.12 2.64
N HIS A 87 0.02 -9.22 3.38
CA HIS A 87 -0.08 -9.24 4.84
C HIS A 87 1.07 -10.03 5.47
N GLU A 88 1.60 -9.50 6.57
CA GLU A 88 2.53 -10.16 7.48
C GLU A 88 1.76 -10.50 8.77
N ALA A 89 1.41 -11.77 8.96
CA ALA A 89 0.76 -12.23 10.18
C ALA A 89 1.79 -12.25 11.32
N VAL A 90 1.70 -11.30 12.23
CA VAL A 90 2.59 -11.20 13.40
C VAL A 90 1.98 -11.78 14.66
N LEU A 91 0.65 -11.92 14.69
CA LEU A 91 -0.12 -12.44 15.82
C LEU A 91 -1.29 -13.31 15.33
N GLN A 92 -1.69 -14.26 16.16
CA GLN A 92 -2.96 -14.94 16.06
C GLN A 92 -3.81 -14.56 17.27
N GLN A 93 -5.09 -14.26 17.06
CA GLN A 93 -5.98 -13.80 18.11
C GLN A 93 -7.29 -14.60 18.07
N PRO A 94 -7.64 -15.30 19.15
CA PRO A 94 -8.99 -15.84 19.31
C PRO A 94 -9.99 -14.68 19.35
N THR A 95 -10.94 -14.68 18.42
CA THR A 95 -11.99 -13.66 18.36
C THR A 95 -13.22 -14.20 17.62
N SER A 96 -14.39 -13.69 17.99
CA SER A 96 -15.66 -13.92 17.29
C SER A 96 -16.11 -12.69 16.47
N GLU A 97 -15.30 -11.62 16.42
CA GLU A 97 -15.63 -10.39 15.70
C GLU A 97 -15.51 -10.53 14.17
N VAL A 98 -14.62 -11.42 13.70
CA VAL A 98 -14.39 -11.73 12.28
C VAL A 98 -14.23 -13.24 12.10
N GLU A 99 -14.37 -13.72 10.86
CA GLU A 99 -14.23 -15.14 10.57
C GLU A 99 -12.77 -15.63 10.71
N PRO A 100 -12.54 -16.91 11.01
CA PRO A 100 -11.20 -17.48 10.98
C PRO A 100 -10.47 -17.22 9.66
N ASP A 101 -9.14 -17.07 9.72
CA ASP A 101 -8.27 -16.68 8.59
C ASP A 101 -8.52 -15.27 8.02
N GLN A 102 -9.30 -14.42 8.69
CA GLN A 102 -9.40 -12.99 8.40
C GLN A 102 -8.50 -12.16 9.32
N VAL A 103 -8.18 -10.95 8.85
CA VAL A 103 -7.49 -9.93 9.64
C VAL A 103 -8.39 -9.52 10.81
N SER A 104 -7.98 -9.82 12.04
CA SER A 104 -8.69 -9.40 13.26
C SER A 104 -8.27 -8.02 13.72
N MET A 105 -7.02 -7.64 13.47
CA MET A 105 -6.49 -6.33 13.83
C MET A 105 -5.36 -5.95 12.87
N VAL A 106 -5.30 -4.68 12.49
CA VAL A 106 -4.17 -4.11 11.76
C VAL A 106 -3.25 -3.41 12.76
N LEU A 107 -2.07 -3.98 12.97
CA LEU A 107 -1.08 -3.46 13.92
C LEU A 107 -0.21 -2.38 13.26
N ARG A 108 0.10 -2.58 11.98
CA ARG A 108 0.78 -1.61 11.15
C ARG A 108 0.30 -1.70 9.73
N SER A 109 -0.12 -0.57 9.19
CA SER A 109 -0.70 -0.45 7.87
C SER A 109 0.32 -0.81 6.79
N GLY A 110 -0.11 -1.59 5.79
CA GLY A 110 0.70 -1.90 4.62
C GLY A 110 0.46 -0.92 3.49
N PHE A 111 1.32 -0.93 2.48
CA PHE A 111 1.19 -0.07 1.31
C PHE A 111 1.73 -0.75 0.04
N ARG A 112 1.06 -0.51 -1.09
CA ARG A 112 1.50 -0.88 -2.44
C ARG A 112 1.39 0.28 -3.42
N ILE A 113 2.13 0.19 -4.52
CA ILE A 113 2.06 1.13 -5.64
C ILE A 113 2.00 0.33 -6.93
N GLY A 114 0.92 0.50 -7.68
CA GLY A 114 0.58 -0.42 -8.75
C GLY A 114 0.54 -1.85 -8.22
N GLU A 115 1.33 -2.73 -8.81
CA GLU A 115 1.44 -4.16 -8.43
C GLU A 115 2.54 -4.43 -7.39
N ARG A 116 3.37 -3.43 -7.06
CA ARG A 116 4.49 -3.62 -6.13
C ARG A 116 4.04 -3.33 -4.70
N VAL A 117 4.15 -4.32 -3.83
CA VAL A 117 4.05 -4.13 -2.37
C VAL A 117 5.31 -3.41 -1.89
N VAL A 118 5.13 -2.24 -1.28
CA VAL A 118 6.21 -1.43 -0.69
C VAL A 118 6.49 -1.90 0.73
N ARG A 119 5.42 -2.19 1.49
CA ARG A 119 5.47 -2.76 2.83
C ARG A 119 4.20 -3.59 3.06
N PRO A 120 4.29 -4.86 3.48
CA PRO A 120 3.09 -5.62 3.84
C PRO A 120 2.44 -5.03 5.10
N ALA A 121 1.14 -5.24 5.26
CA ALA A 121 0.45 -4.86 6.49
C ALA A 121 0.76 -5.86 7.59
N GLN A 122 1.19 -5.39 8.76
CA GLN A 122 1.36 -6.26 9.92
C GLN A 122 0.01 -6.43 10.59
N VAL A 123 -0.45 -7.67 10.68
CA VAL A 123 -1.81 -8.00 11.11
C VAL A 123 -1.83 -9.08 12.16
N ALA A 124 -2.86 -9.04 13.01
CA ALA A 124 -3.32 -10.19 13.74
C ALA A 124 -4.35 -10.94 12.89
N VAL A 125 -4.28 -12.27 12.89
CA VAL A 125 -5.23 -13.13 12.17
C VAL A 125 -6.15 -13.84 13.16
N ALA A 126 -7.44 -13.85 12.87
CA ALA A 126 -8.43 -14.54 13.67
C ALA A 126 -8.22 -16.06 13.61
N VAL A 127 -8.25 -16.68 14.78
CA VAL A 127 -8.34 -18.13 14.95
C VAL A 127 -9.64 -18.47 15.66
N ALA A 128 -10.17 -19.66 15.41
CA ALA A 128 -11.33 -20.16 16.15
C ALA A 128 -11.02 -20.21 17.65
N GLU A 129 -11.99 -19.82 18.48
CA GLU A 129 -11.94 -19.95 19.94
C GLU A 129 -11.79 -21.41 20.40
#